data_AF-A0A7X8CHA9-F1
#
_entry.id   AF-A0A7X8CHA9-F1
#
_cell.length_a   1.000
_cell.length_b   1.000
_cell.length_c   1.000
_cell.angle_alpha   90.00
_cell.angle_beta   90.00
_cell.angle_gamma   90.00
#
_symmetry.space_group_name_H-M   'P 1'
#
loop_
_entity.id
_entity.type
_entity.pdbx_description
1 polymer ?
#
loop_
_entity_poly.entity_id
_entity_poly.type
_entity_poly.pdbx_seq_one_letter_code
_entity_poly.pdbx_strand_id
1 'polypeptide(L)'
;MRLVTHPSYQAYSYAKTIENFSEYVQLEKIVLHPCSYLHNYQEEFRGEIDNSFYNHIVSISPLFLKHDTLKLREFIKKYIKKPDDGEILYQIDHGKIRPSKALQDTLVSMLEGNEEYYMIDEQKVVYSSIKSIIEKNIDLSGKHTIIVEGGPGTGKSVVAINLLVNFRHLNASYVTKNSAPRNVYFEKLRRGKYKWQYVKNLFKSSGVFVDSSTNEFDCLFVDEAHRLNRKTGFFGKGENQIKEIINAAKISVFFIDENQRVTTKD
;
A
#
# COMPACT_ATOMS: atom_id res chain seq x y z
N MET A 1 -0.34 2.45 -23.15
CA MET A 1 -0.29 3.57 -22.16
C MET A 1 0.16 2.98 -20.83
N ARG A 2 1.23 3.50 -20.21
CA ARG A 2 1.76 2.98 -18.93
C ARG A 2 1.11 3.75 -17.78
N LEU A 3 0.55 3.05 -16.81
CA LEU A 3 0.06 3.66 -15.57
C LEU A 3 1.26 3.92 -14.64
N VAL A 4 1.48 5.17 -14.27
CA VAL A 4 2.57 5.59 -13.38
C VAL A 4 2.07 6.61 -12.37
N THR A 5 2.78 6.75 -11.26
CA THR A 5 2.50 7.79 -10.27
C THR A 5 2.81 9.18 -10.82
N HIS A 6 2.08 10.18 -10.33
CA HIS A 6 2.43 11.58 -10.57
C HIS A 6 3.86 11.88 -10.07
N PRO A 7 4.70 12.64 -10.81
CA PRO A 7 6.09 12.93 -10.42
C PRO A 7 6.22 13.55 -9.02
N SER A 8 5.37 14.52 -8.67
CA SER A 8 5.33 15.08 -7.31
C SER A 8 5.01 14.05 -6.23
N TYR A 9 4.13 13.08 -6.51
CA TYR A 9 3.83 12.03 -5.55
C TYR A 9 5.04 11.11 -5.37
N GLN A 10 5.73 10.77 -6.47
CA GLN A 10 6.92 9.95 -6.43
C GLN A 10 8.00 10.58 -5.54
N ALA A 11 8.37 11.85 -5.81
CA ALA A 11 9.36 12.58 -5.01
C ALA A 11 8.94 12.70 -3.54
N TYR A 12 7.66 12.98 -3.27
CA TYR A 12 7.11 13.01 -1.92
C TYR A 12 7.25 11.65 -1.20
N SER A 13 6.84 10.56 -1.86
CA SER A 13 6.88 9.21 -1.28
C SER A 13 8.31 8.76 -0.97
N TYR A 14 9.29 9.15 -1.78
CA TYR A 14 10.71 8.90 -1.51
C TYR A 14 11.21 9.70 -0.31
N ALA A 15 10.88 10.99 -0.21
CA ALA A 15 11.23 11.79 0.96
C ALA A 15 10.66 11.18 2.25
N LYS A 16 9.39 10.76 2.24
CA LYS A 16 8.78 10.07 3.38
C LYS A 16 9.40 8.72 3.69
N THR A 17 9.85 7.99 2.67
CA THR A 17 10.59 6.75 2.87
C THR A 17 11.92 7.03 3.55
N ILE A 18 12.70 8.02 3.08
CA ILE A 18 13.98 8.38 3.71
C ILE A 18 13.77 8.85 5.16
N GLU A 19 12.78 9.72 5.42
CA GLU A 19 12.43 10.17 6.78
C GLU A 19 12.11 9.01 7.74
N ASN A 20 11.40 7.99 7.25
CA ASN A 20 10.97 6.86 8.08
C ASN A 20 12.07 5.82 8.31
N PHE A 21 13.04 5.70 7.39
CA PHE A 21 14.02 4.61 7.41
C PHE A 21 15.45 5.05 7.74
N SER A 22 15.83 6.31 7.50
CA SER A 22 17.17 6.80 7.83
C SER A 22 17.24 7.19 9.31
N GLU A 23 18.08 6.50 10.09
CA GLU A 23 18.32 6.83 11.50
C GLU A 23 18.91 8.24 11.63
N TYR A 24 19.84 8.59 10.74
CA TYR A 24 20.48 9.91 10.71
C TYR A 24 19.47 11.04 10.50
N VAL A 25 18.56 10.89 9.53
CA VAL A 25 17.51 11.90 9.27
C VAL A 25 16.62 12.12 10.50
N GLN A 26 16.30 11.06 11.25
CA GLN A 26 15.49 11.17 12.47
C GLN A 26 16.23 11.83 13.62
N LEU A 27 17.48 11.42 13.88
CA LEU A 27 18.29 11.92 14.99
C LEU A 27 18.68 13.39 14.79
N GLU A 28 19.18 13.72 13.60
CA GLU A 28 19.61 15.07 13.24
C GLU A 28 18.42 15.95 12.81
N LYS A 29 17.20 15.42 12.79
CA LYS A 29 15.96 16.12 12.42
C LYS A 29 16.08 16.83 11.06
N ILE A 30 16.67 16.13 10.08
CA ILE A 30 16.85 16.65 8.74
C ILE A 30 15.47 16.79 8.09
N VAL A 31 15.19 17.98 7.58
CA VAL A 31 13.93 18.27 6.88
C VAL A 31 14.15 18.06 5.39
N LEU A 32 13.39 17.12 4.80
CA LEU A 32 13.43 16.88 3.36
C LEU A 32 12.36 17.72 2.66
N HIS A 33 12.78 18.45 1.63
CA HIS A 33 11.89 19.26 0.78
C HIS A 33 11.84 18.65 -0.63
N PRO A 34 10.90 17.73 -0.91
CA PRO A 34 10.80 17.07 -2.21
C PRO A 34 10.39 18.05 -3.31
N CYS A 35 10.89 17.82 -4.52
CA CYS A 35 10.44 18.49 -5.73
C CYS A 35 10.72 17.61 -6.96
N SER A 36 10.15 17.97 -8.11
CA SER A 36 10.38 17.27 -9.37
C SER A 36 10.76 18.25 -10.48
N TYR A 37 11.85 17.96 -11.19
CA TYR A 37 12.28 18.74 -12.35
C TYR A 37 12.20 17.90 -13.64
N LEU A 38 11.20 18.19 -14.46
CA LEU A 38 10.86 17.45 -15.68
C LEU A 38 11.36 18.21 -16.92
N HIS A 39 12.68 18.27 -17.09
CA HIS A 39 13.33 19.06 -18.16
C HIS A 39 12.99 18.63 -19.60
N ASN A 40 12.52 17.39 -19.78
CA ASN A 40 12.13 16.84 -21.10
C ASN A 40 10.61 16.79 -21.32
N TYR A 41 9.80 17.19 -20.33
CA TYR A 41 8.36 17.22 -20.48
C TYR A 41 7.95 18.47 -21.27
N GLN A 42 7.09 18.31 -22.27
CA GLN A 42 6.72 19.41 -23.16
C GLN A 42 5.78 20.38 -22.44
N GLU A 43 6.07 21.67 -22.53
CA GLU A 43 5.33 22.72 -21.82
C GLU A 43 3.86 22.77 -22.22
N GLU A 44 3.54 22.44 -23.47
CA GLU A 44 2.17 22.37 -24.01
C GLU A 44 1.28 21.36 -23.25
N PHE A 45 1.86 20.33 -22.63
CA PHE A 45 1.15 19.34 -21.83
C PHE A 45 1.18 19.64 -20.32
N ARG A 46 1.69 20.80 -19.87
CA ARG A 46 1.75 21.15 -18.44
C ARG A 46 0.42 20.90 -17.72
N GLY A 47 -0.70 21.29 -18.34
CA GLY A 47 -2.03 21.14 -17.76
C GLY A 47 -2.44 19.69 -17.46
N GLU A 48 -1.75 18.68 -17.99
CA GLU A 48 -2.01 17.27 -17.69
C GLU A 48 -1.48 16.85 -16.31
N ILE A 49 -0.43 17.53 -15.82
CA ILE A 49 0.27 17.21 -14.56
C ILE A 49 0.22 18.36 -13.53
N ASP A 50 -0.06 19.58 -13.98
CA ASP A 50 -0.17 20.77 -13.13
C ASP A 50 -1.60 21.34 -13.25
N ASN A 51 -2.55 20.63 -12.64
CA ASN A 51 -3.97 20.98 -12.65
C ASN A 51 -4.60 20.81 -11.27
N SER A 52 -5.86 21.24 -11.15
CA SER A 52 -6.60 21.28 -9.88
C SER A 52 -6.68 19.93 -9.16
N PHE A 53 -6.68 18.82 -9.91
CA PHE A 53 -6.68 17.48 -9.33
C PHE A 53 -5.38 17.17 -8.57
N TYR A 54 -4.24 17.73 -9.03
CA TYR A 54 -2.92 17.52 -8.42
C TYR A 54 -2.49 18.63 -7.45
N ASN A 55 -3.29 19.68 -7.25
CA ASN A 55 -2.96 20.82 -6.38
C ASN A 55 -2.41 20.41 -5.01
N HIS A 56 -3.04 19.44 -4.36
CA HIS A 56 -2.60 18.96 -3.05
C HIS A 56 -1.15 18.45 -3.10
N ILE A 57 -0.84 17.55 -4.02
CA ILE A 57 0.50 16.96 -4.09
C ILE A 57 1.56 17.92 -4.63
N VAL A 58 1.19 18.78 -5.58
CA VAL A 58 2.08 19.82 -6.13
C VAL A 58 2.41 20.87 -5.08
N SER A 59 1.50 21.18 -4.14
CA SER A 59 1.80 22.10 -3.03
C SER A 59 2.85 21.55 -2.05
N ILE A 60 2.90 20.22 -1.89
CA ILE A 60 3.83 19.54 -0.98
C ILE A 60 5.18 19.25 -1.67
N SER A 61 5.13 18.77 -2.92
CA SER A 61 6.29 18.47 -3.75
C SER A 61 6.19 19.21 -5.08
N PRO A 62 6.69 20.46 -5.16
CA PRO A 62 6.55 21.29 -6.34
C PRO A 62 7.12 20.69 -7.61
N LEU A 63 6.46 21.04 -8.71
CA LEU A 63 6.82 20.63 -10.06
C LEU A 63 7.50 21.79 -10.79
N PHE A 64 8.58 21.49 -11.50
CA PHE A 64 9.30 22.44 -12.35
C PHE A 64 9.51 21.84 -13.74
N LEU A 65 9.16 22.59 -14.79
CA LEU A 65 9.46 22.24 -16.18
C LEU A 65 10.68 23.02 -16.69
N LYS A 66 11.09 22.76 -17.93
CA LYS A 66 12.26 23.38 -18.57
C LYS A 66 12.25 24.92 -18.48
N HIS A 67 11.08 25.55 -18.55
CA HIS A 67 10.95 27.01 -18.47
C HIS A 67 10.90 27.56 -17.03
N ASP A 68 10.83 26.70 -16.01
CA ASP A 68 10.78 27.09 -14.59
C ASP A 68 12.16 27.15 -13.90
N THR A 69 13.26 27.16 -14.65
CA THR A 69 14.63 27.13 -14.08
C THR A 69 14.87 28.22 -13.02
N LEU A 70 14.30 29.40 -13.19
CA LEU A 70 14.35 30.48 -12.19
C LEU A 70 13.58 30.11 -10.91
N LYS A 71 12.36 29.57 -11.02
CA LYS A 71 11.55 29.15 -9.87
C LYS A 71 12.22 27.98 -9.13
N LEU A 72 12.80 27.02 -9.85
CA LEU A 72 13.56 25.92 -9.27
C LEU A 72 14.76 26.44 -8.48
N ARG A 73 15.51 27.40 -9.05
CA ARG A 73 16.63 28.04 -8.36
C ARG A 73 16.16 28.76 -7.09
N GLU A 74 15.05 29.48 -7.13
CA GLU A 74 14.47 30.15 -5.96
C GLU A 74 14.05 29.14 -4.88
N PHE A 75 13.42 28.04 -5.28
CA PHE A 75 13.05 26.95 -4.37
C PHE A 75 14.27 26.34 -3.68
N ILE A 76 15.33 26.01 -4.42
CA ILE A 76 16.56 25.47 -3.86
C ILE A 76 17.19 26.47 -2.88
N LYS A 77 17.32 27.75 -3.29
CA LYS A 77 17.90 28.81 -2.45
C LYS A 77 17.06 29.14 -1.22
N LYS A 78 15.76 28.82 -1.23
CA LYS A 78 14.88 29.01 -0.06
C LYS A 78 15.32 28.11 1.09
N TYR A 79 15.64 26.85 0.81
CA TYR A 79 15.94 25.83 1.83
C TYR A 79 17.44 25.59 2.03
N ILE A 80 18.26 25.69 0.97
CA ILE A 80 19.71 25.50 1.05
C ILE A 80 20.40 26.86 1.16
N LYS A 81 20.94 27.16 2.35
CA LYS A 81 21.63 28.42 2.65
C LYS A 81 23.15 28.32 2.71
N LYS A 82 23.67 27.15 3.07
CA LYS A 82 25.10 26.88 3.22
C LYS A 82 25.43 25.58 2.50
N PRO A 83 26.55 25.51 1.77
CA PRO A 83 27.07 24.24 1.29
C PRO A 83 27.59 23.42 2.47
N ASP A 84 27.53 22.10 2.35
CA ASP A 84 28.02 21.10 3.30
C ASP A 84 29.03 20.14 2.66
N ASP A 85 29.48 20.44 1.43
CA ASP A 85 30.37 19.59 0.62
C ASP A 85 29.90 18.13 0.48
N GLY A 86 28.57 17.91 0.51
CA GLY A 86 27.97 16.58 0.37
C GLY A 86 28.00 15.73 1.64
N GLU A 87 28.38 16.29 2.79
CA GLU A 87 28.42 15.56 4.06
C GLU A 87 27.05 14.99 4.44
N ILE A 88 25.96 15.77 4.32
CA ILE A 88 24.61 15.27 4.62
C ILE A 88 24.24 14.12 3.68
N LEU A 89 24.56 14.24 2.40
CA LEU A 89 24.27 13.19 1.42
C LEU A 89 25.03 11.91 1.77
N TYR A 90 26.31 12.02 2.12
CA TYR A 90 27.13 10.89 2.54
C TYR A 90 26.53 10.19 3.77
N GLN A 91 26.12 10.95 4.79
CA GLN A 91 25.52 10.41 6.01
C GLN A 91 24.15 9.78 5.78
N ILE A 92 23.34 10.29 4.84
CA ILE A 92 22.07 9.66 4.48
C ILE A 92 22.30 8.34 3.74
N ASP A 93 23.26 8.30 2.81
CA ASP A 93 23.56 7.15 1.96
C ASP A 93 24.26 6.01 2.73
N HIS A 94 25.19 6.35 3.62
CA HIS A 94 25.97 5.38 4.42
C HIS A 94 25.43 5.21 5.85
N GLY A 95 24.43 6.01 6.22
CA GLY A 95 23.79 5.97 7.52
C GLY A 95 23.09 4.65 7.78
N LYS A 96 22.93 4.31 9.05
CA LYS A 96 22.19 3.11 9.43
C LYS A 96 20.72 3.22 9.00
N ILE A 97 20.27 2.19 8.30
CA ILE A 97 18.84 2.01 8.04
C ILE A 97 18.22 1.42 9.30
N ARG A 98 17.23 2.14 9.85
CA ARG A 98 16.42 1.62 10.93
C ARG A 98 15.46 0.56 10.37
N PRO A 99 15.16 -0.52 11.12
CA PRO A 99 14.06 -1.41 10.74
C PRO A 99 12.80 -0.56 10.53
N SER A 100 12.08 -0.79 9.41
CA SER A 100 10.80 -0.12 9.20
C SER A 100 9.92 -0.30 10.44
N LYS A 101 9.06 0.70 10.72
CA LYS A 101 7.91 0.43 11.57
C LYS A 101 7.22 -0.80 10.98
N ALA A 102 7.12 -1.88 11.75
CA ALA A 102 6.47 -3.08 11.24
C ALA A 102 5.03 -2.70 10.87
N LEU A 103 4.52 -3.18 9.73
CA LEU A 103 3.14 -2.91 9.31
C LEU A 103 2.11 -3.24 10.41
N GLN A 104 2.44 -4.22 11.26
CA GLN A 104 1.67 -4.62 12.43
C GLN A 104 1.64 -3.56 13.54
N ASP A 105 2.71 -2.78 13.69
CA ASP A 105 2.81 -1.71 14.68
C ASP A 105 2.02 -0.47 14.25
N THR A 106 1.91 -0.23 12.96
CA THR A 106 1.24 0.95 12.40
C THR A 106 -0.25 0.73 12.16
N LEU A 107 -0.71 -0.52 12.10
CA LEU A 107 -2.11 -0.86 11.77
C LEU A 107 -3.15 -0.17 12.67
N VAL A 108 -2.93 -0.11 13.98
CA VAL A 108 -3.84 0.57 14.93
C VAL A 108 -3.98 2.05 14.54
N SER A 109 -2.84 2.72 14.37
CA SER A 109 -2.78 4.13 13.98
C SER A 109 -3.43 4.39 12.61
N MET A 110 -3.23 3.50 11.64
CA MET A 110 -3.90 3.59 10.33
C MET A 110 -5.42 3.44 10.43
N LEU A 111 -5.93 2.56 11.29
CA LEU A 111 -7.38 2.40 11.50
C LEU A 111 -8.01 3.61 12.21
N GLU A 112 -7.24 4.32 13.03
CA GLU A 112 -7.61 5.61 13.63
C GLU A 112 -7.60 6.77 12.63
N GLY A 113 -7.06 6.55 11.42
CA GLY A 113 -7.05 7.50 10.32
C GLY A 113 -5.71 8.19 10.07
N ASN A 114 -4.65 7.80 10.78
CA ASN A 114 -3.31 8.37 10.60
C ASN A 114 -2.62 7.76 9.37
N GLU A 115 -1.92 8.61 8.61
CA GLU A 115 -1.08 8.16 7.49
C GLU A 115 0.28 7.68 8.01
N GLU A 116 0.44 6.37 8.16
CA GLU A 116 1.71 5.78 8.66
C GLU A 116 2.58 5.18 7.56
N TYR A 117 2.01 4.87 6.40
CA TYR A 117 2.72 4.19 5.32
C TYR A 117 2.49 4.86 3.97
N TYR A 118 3.59 5.24 3.32
CA TYR A 118 3.57 5.85 2.00
C TYR A 118 3.93 4.81 0.95
N MET A 119 2.95 4.46 0.12
CA MET A 119 3.17 3.52 -0.99
C MET A 119 4.06 4.16 -2.05
N ILE A 120 5.08 3.44 -2.47
CA ILE A 120 6.05 3.85 -3.50
C ILE A 120 5.68 3.26 -4.86
N ASP A 121 5.94 4.00 -5.93
CA ASP A 121 5.88 3.56 -7.33
C ASP A 121 4.67 2.65 -7.66
N GLU A 122 4.95 1.39 -8.02
CA GLU A 122 3.97 0.41 -8.46
C GLU A 122 2.95 0.07 -7.38
N GLN A 123 3.32 0.11 -6.09
CA GLN A 123 2.39 -0.12 -4.99
C GLN A 123 1.25 0.91 -5.03
N LYS A 124 1.58 2.19 -5.28
CA LYS A 124 0.57 3.25 -5.35
C LYS A 124 -0.32 3.09 -6.57
N VAL A 125 0.24 2.70 -7.71
CA VAL A 125 -0.52 2.44 -8.94
C VAL A 125 -1.51 1.29 -8.70
N VAL A 126 -1.03 0.15 -8.22
CA VAL A 126 -1.85 -1.03 -7.93
C VAL A 126 -2.95 -0.71 -6.92
N TYR A 127 -2.61 -0.05 -5.81
CA TYR A 127 -3.58 0.41 -4.82
C TYR A 127 -4.66 1.30 -5.44
N SER A 128 -4.27 2.31 -6.21
CA SER A 128 -5.21 3.28 -6.80
C SER A 128 -6.10 2.65 -7.86
N SER A 129 -5.56 1.72 -8.64
CA SER A 129 -6.31 0.92 -9.62
C SER A 129 -7.35 0.04 -8.93
N ILE A 130 -6.96 -0.73 -7.92
CA ILE A 130 -7.89 -1.59 -7.17
C ILE A 130 -8.95 -0.76 -6.47
N LYS A 131 -8.55 0.34 -5.82
CA LYS A 131 -9.48 1.28 -5.18
C LYS A 131 -10.51 1.79 -6.18
N SER A 132 -10.08 2.26 -7.36
CA SER A 132 -11.00 2.70 -8.41
C SER A 132 -11.92 1.59 -8.91
N ILE A 133 -11.45 0.33 -8.97
CA ILE A 133 -12.30 -0.80 -9.38
C ILE A 133 -13.36 -1.06 -8.33
N ILE A 134 -12.99 -1.05 -7.04
CA ILE A 134 -13.94 -1.25 -5.95
C ILE A 134 -15.00 -0.16 -5.94
N GLU A 135 -14.59 1.12 -5.91
CA GLU A 135 -15.52 2.26 -5.85
C GLU A 135 -16.52 2.28 -7.02
N LYS A 136 -16.11 1.83 -8.22
CA LYS A 136 -16.98 1.81 -9.40
C LYS A 136 -17.95 0.63 -9.45
N ASN A 137 -17.63 -0.48 -8.78
CA ASN A 137 -18.35 -1.74 -8.97
C ASN A 137 -19.01 -2.29 -7.71
N ILE A 138 -18.82 -1.68 -6.54
CA ILE A 138 -19.32 -2.22 -5.27
C ILE A 138 -20.85 -2.32 -5.19
N ASP A 139 -21.55 -1.40 -5.87
CA ASP A 139 -23.01 -1.34 -5.95
C ASP A 139 -23.59 -2.03 -7.19
N LEU A 140 -22.73 -2.56 -8.07
CA LEU A 140 -23.14 -3.24 -9.30
C LEU A 140 -23.37 -4.74 -9.06
N SER A 141 -24.23 -5.32 -9.88
CA SER A 141 -24.37 -6.78 -9.92
C SER A 141 -23.18 -7.40 -10.65
N GLY A 142 -22.64 -8.47 -10.09
CA GLY A 142 -21.53 -9.20 -10.69
C GLY A 142 -20.45 -9.56 -9.69
N LYS A 143 -19.46 -10.32 -10.17
CA LYS A 143 -18.27 -10.72 -9.42
C LYS A 143 -17.06 -10.08 -10.07
N HIS A 144 -16.23 -9.41 -9.27
CA HIS A 144 -14.95 -8.87 -9.75
C HIS A 144 -13.81 -9.61 -9.05
N THR A 145 -12.96 -10.26 -9.84
CA THR A 145 -11.77 -10.95 -9.34
C THR A 145 -10.54 -10.27 -9.90
N ILE A 146 -9.65 -9.83 -9.01
CA ILE A 146 -8.42 -9.11 -9.35
C ILE A 146 -7.25 -9.97 -8.89
N ILE A 147 -6.26 -10.16 -9.75
CA ILE A 147 -5.00 -10.83 -9.42
C ILE A 147 -3.88 -9.80 -9.46
N VAL A 148 -3.10 -9.76 -8.40
CA VAL A 148 -1.95 -8.86 -8.23
C VAL A 148 -0.71 -9.72 -8.09
N GLU A 149 0.16 -9.63 -9.08
CA GLU A 149 1.40 -10.39 -9.16
C GLU A 149 2.59 -9.52 -8.75
N GLY A 150 3.56 -10.10 -8.04
CA GLY A 150 4.80 -9.40 -7.73
C GLY A 150 5.78 -10.31 -7.00
N GLY A 151 7.07 -10.00 -7.08
CA GLY A 151 8.11 -10.78 -6.42
C GLY A 151 8.14 -10.64 -4.89
N PRO A 152 9.03 -11.38 -4.20
CA PRO A 152 9.21 -11.27 -2.77
C PRO A 152 9.64 -9.86 -2.36
N GLY A 153 9.08 -9.34 -1.27
CA GLY A 153 9.44 -8.03 -0.73
C GLY A 153 8.88 -6.82 -1.47
N THR A 154 8.06 -6.99 -2.52
CA THR A 154 7.46 -5.86 -3.26
C THR A 154 6.35 -5.11 -2.52
N GLY A 155 6.01 -5.52 -1.29
CA GLY A 155 5.01 -4.86 -0.45
C GLY A 155 3.55 -5.20 -0.76
N LYS A 156 3.27 -6.38 -1.32
CA LYS A 156 1.89 -6.87 -1.58
C LYS A 156 1.00 -6.80 -0.33
N SER A 157 1.49 -7.29 0.82
CA SER A 157 0.78 -7.22 2.09
C SER A 157 0.48 -5.79 2.56
N VAL A 158 1.38 -4.85 2.25
CA VAL A 158 1.17 -3.42 2.54
C VAL A 158 -0.02 -2.90 1.74
N VAL A 159 -0.08 -3.21 0.45
CA VAL A 159 -1.20 -2.81 -0.41
C VAL A 159 -2.51 -3.43 0.10
N ALA A 160 -2.51 -4.73 0.42
CA ALA A 160 -3.67 -5.44 0.94
C ALA A 160 -4.22 -4.82 2.24
N ILE A 161 -3.33 -4.50 3.20
CA ILE A 161 -3.72 -3.87 4.47
C ILE A 161 -4.22 -2.44 4.26
N ASN A 162 -3.58 -1.65 3.40
CA ASN A 162 -4.05 -0.29 3.11
C ASN A 162 -5.43 -0.30 2.45
N LEU A 163 -5.70 -1.26 1.56
CA LEU A 163 -7.05 -1.47 1.01
C LEU A 163 -8.06 -1.86 2.08
N LEU A 164 -7.71 -2.79 2.99
CA LEU A 164 -8.56 -3.14 4.14
C LEU A 164 -8.91 -1.91 4.98
N VAL A 165 -7.91 -1.08 5.32
CA VAL A 165 -8.12 0.13 6.11
C VAL A 165 -9.01 1.12 5.36
N ASN A 166 -8.81 1.32 4.06
CA ASN A 166 -9.62 2.22 3.26
C ASN A 166 -11.09 1.79 3.20
N PHE A 167 -11.31 0.49 2.95
CA PHE A 167 -12.64 -0.11 2.79
C PHE A 167 -13.21 -0.71 4.09
N ARG A 168 -12.70 -0.32 5.26
CA ARG A 168 -13.16 -0.81 6.58
C ARG A 168 -14.62 -0.48 6.93
N HIS A 169 -15.23 0.43 6.17
CA HIS A 169 -16.63 0.81 6.28
C HIS A 169 -17.56 -0.16 5.51
N LEU A 170 -17.01 -1.00 4.64
CA LEU A 170 -17.69 -2.09 3.96
C LEU A 170 -17.53 -3.39 4.75
N ASN A 171 -18.27 -4.45 4.39
CA ASN A 171 -17.99 -5.80 4.88
C ASN A 171 -16.73 -6.37 4.21
N ALA A 172 -15.56 -5.86 4.62
CA ALA A 172 -14.26 -6.19 4.05
C ALA A 172 -13.39 -7.00 5.03
N SER A 173 -12.62 -7.96 4.49
CA SER A 173 -11.69 -8.75 5.29
C SER A 173 -10.36 -8.96 4.57
N TYR A 174 -9.28 -8.95 5.36
CA TYR A 174 -7.98 -9.48 4.97
C TYR A 174 -7.96 -10.98 5.25
N VAL A 175 -7.56 -11.75 4.24
CA VAL A 175 -7.57 -13.21 4.24
C VAL A 175 -6.16 -13.72 4.07
N THR A 176 -5.75 -14.64 4.93
CA THR A 176 -4.47 -15.35 4.79
C THR A 176 -4.60 -16.78 5.30
N LYS A 177 -3.83 -17.70 4.71
CA LYS A 177 -3.65 -19.06 5.26
C LYS A 177 -2.73 -19.03 6.50
N ASN A 178 -1.75 -18.12 6.53
CA ASN A 178 -0.75 -18.08 7.58
C ASN A 178 -1.36 -17.50 8.88
N SER A 179 -1.34 -18.31 9.94
CA SER A 179 -1.85 -17.89 11.25
C SER A 179 -0.93 -16.87 11.95
N ALA A 180 0.37 -16.86 11.67
CA ALA A 180 1.32 -16.01 12.38
C ALA A 180 1.09 -14.49 12.13
N PRO A 181 1.07 -13.97 10.88
CA PRO A 181 0.76 -12.56 10.64
C PRO A 181 -0.62 -12.18 11.19
N ARG A 182 -1.62 -13.05 10.99
CA ARG A 182 -2.97 -12.85 11.49
C ARG A 182 -3.02 -12.70 13.00
N ASN A 183 -2.32 -13.57 13.74
CA ASN A 183 -2.29 -13.54 15.20
C ASN A 183 -1.59 -12.28 15.71
N VAL A 184 -0.53 -11.82 15.04
CA VAL A 184 0.14 -10.58 15.45
C VAL A 184 -0.75 -9.35 15.23
N TYR A 185 -1.41 -9.24 14.07
CA TYR A 185 -2.39 -8.17 13.85
C TYR A 185 -3.52 -8.22 14.89
N PHE A 186 -4.00 -9.42 15.19
CA PHE A 186 -5.04 -9.64 16.18
C PHE A 186 -4.63 -9.13 17.57
N GLU A 187 -3.44 -9.51 18.05
CA GLU A 187 -2.88 -9.07 19.32
C GLU A 187 -2.70 -7.55 19.38
N LYS A 188 -2.17 -6.93 18.31
CA LYS A 188 -1.97 -5.47 18.23
C LYS A 188 -3.29 -4.72 18.31
N LEU A 189 -4.31 -5.16 17.56
CA LEU A 189 -5.63 -4.54 17.58
C LEU A 189 -6.37 -4.73 18.92
N ARG A 190 -6.18 -5.87 19.58
CA ARG A 190 -6.72 -6.10 20.93
C ARG A 190 -6.13 -5.15 21.95
N ARG A 191 -4.81 -4.89 21.90
CA ARG A 191 -4.15 -3.88 22.73
C ARG A 191 -4.66 -2.47 22.43
N GLY A 192 -4.98 -2.18 21.18
CA GLY A 192 -5.67 -0.95 20.74
C GLY A 192 -7.15 -0.86 21.14
N LYS A 193 -7.65 -1.71 22.04
CA LYS A 193 -9.02 -1.71 22.57
C LYS A 193 -10.13 -1.97 21.55
N TYR A 194 -9.83 -2.48 20.35
CA TYR A 194 -10.85 -2.92 19.40
C TYR A 194 -11.58 -4.16 19.91
N LYS A 195 -12.91 -4.23 19.72
CA LYS A 195 -13.75 -5.37 20.12
C LYS A 195 -13.28 -6.65 19.40
N TRP A 196 -13.26 -7.76 20.13
CA TRP A 196 -12.82 -9.07 19.60
C TRP A 196 -13.52 -9.45 18.29
N GLN A 197 -14.84 -9.28 18.22
CA GLN A 197 -15.64 -9.61 17.04
C GLN A 197 -15.26 -8.76 15.83
N TYR A 198 -14.95 -7.48 16.04
CA TYR A 198 -14.52 -6.57 14.98
C TYR A 198 -13.19 -7.04 14.38
N VAL A 199 -12.21 -7.36 15.23
CA VAL A 199 -10.90 -7.85 14.77
C VAL A 199 -11.02 -9.19 14.02
N LYS A 200 -11.86 -10.11 14.50
CA LYS A 200 -12.15 -11.37 13.78
C LYS A 200 -12.86 -11.19 12.44
N ASN A 201 -13.64 -10.13 12.30
CA ASN A 201 -14.29 -9.80 11.04
C ASN A 201 -13.28 -9.18 10.05
N LEU A 202 -12.33 -8.37 10.53
CA LEU A 202 -11.27 -7.81 9.69
C LEU A 202 -10.26 -8.85 9.20
N PHE A 203 -9.95 -9.87 10.00
CA PHE A 203 -8.90 -10.85 9.70
C PHE A 203 -9.45 -12.27 9.72
N LYS A 204 -9.44 -12.95 8.56
CA LYS A 204 -10.01 -14.29 8.38
C LYS A 204 -8.99 -15.31 7.88
N SER A 205 -9.21 -16.57 8.27
CA SER A 205 -8.53 -17.72 7.66
C SER A 205 -9.13 -18.00 6.28
N SER A 206 -8.35 -18.48 5.33
CA SER A 206 -8.89 -18.92 4.04
C SER A 206 -9.91 -20.07 4.14
N GLY A 207 -9.88 -20.88 5.20
CA GLY A 207 -10.77 -22.02 5.37
C GLY A 207 -12.18 -21.72 5.88
N VAL A 208 -12.53 -20.45 6.17
CA VAL A 208 -13.84 -20.12 6.76
C VAL A 208 -14.95 -19.91 5.72
N PHE A 209 -14.61 -19.90 4.43
CA PHE A 209 -15.53 -19.51 3.35
C PHE A 209 -16.30 -20.68 2.73
N VAL A 210 -16.09 -21.92 3.19
CA VAL A 210 -16.76 -23.13 2.68
C VAL A 210 -18.28 -23.00 2.75
N ASP A 211 -18.77 -22.47 3.87
CA ASP A 211 -20.20 -22.36 4.17
C ASP A 211 -20.72 -20.92 3.98
N SER A 212 -19.93 -20.04 3.36
CA SER A 212 -20.32 -18.65 3.15
C SER A 212 -21.42 -18.52 2.11
N SER A 213 -22.37 -17.61 2.37
CA SER A 213 -23.40 -17.28 1.41
C SER A 213 -22.82 -16.50 0.22
N THR A 214 -23.45 -16.60 -0.95
CA THR A 214 -23.01 -15.84 -2.12
C THR A 214 -23.09 -14.34 -1.83
N ASN A 215 -21.99 -13.62 -2.07
CA ASN A 215 -21.88 -12.18 -1.81
C ASN A 215 -22.11 -11.77 -0.34
N GLU A 216 -21.80 -12.67 0.62
CA GLU A 216 -21.80 -12.33 2.04
C GLU A 216 -20.84 -11.16 2.35
N PHE A 217 -19.71 -11.08 1.64
CA PHE A 217 -18.70 -10.03 1.79
C PHE A 217 -18.72 -9.05 0.62
N ASP A 218 -18.44 -7.79 0.93
CA ASP A 218 -18.25 -6.75 -0.08
C ASP A 218 -16.88 -6.88 -0.74
N CYS A 219 -15.83 -7.05 0.07
CA CYS A 219 -14.44 -7.14 -0.39
C CYS A 219 -13.64 -8.19 0.38
N LEU A 220 -12.90 -9.05 -0.32
CA LEU A 220 -11.91 -9.94 0.29
C LEU A 220 -10.52 -9.67 -0.29
N PHE A 221 -9.57 -9.29 0.56
CA PHE A 221 -8.16 -9.05 0.21
C PHE A 221 -7.33 -10.26 0.65
N VAL A 222 -7.01 -11.13 -0.30
CA VAL A 222 -6.37 -12.41 -0.07
C VAL A 222 -4.87 -12.31 -0.28
N ASP A 223 -4.13 -12.33 0.83
CA ASP A 223 -2.68 -12.29 0.81
C ASP A 223 -2.08 -13.69 0.70
N GLU A 224 -0.91 -13.78 0.08
CA GLU A 224 -0.20 -15.04 -0.18
C GLU A 224 -1.12 -16.08 -0.85
N ALA A 225 -1.92 -15.65 -1.82
CA ALA A 225 -2.98 -16.45 -2.43
C ALA A 225 -2.46 -17.73 -3.13
N HIS A 226 -1.19 -17.73 -3.53
CA HIS A 226 -0.50 -18.90 -4.05
C HIS A 226 -0.39 -20.06 -3.02
N ARG A 227 -0.60 -19.78 -1.72
CA ARG A 227 -0.64 -20.79 -0.64
C ARG A 227 -2.03 -21.41 -0.43
N LEU A 228 -3.07 -20.96 -1.13
CA LEU A 228 -4.42 -21.48 -0.98
C LEU A 228 -4.51 -22.94 -1.44
N ASN A 229 -5.29 -23.74 -0.72
CA ASN A 229 -5.44 -25.16 -1.00
C ASN A 229 -6.52 -25.40 -2.06
N ARG A 230 -6.26 -26.38 -2.93
CA ARG A 230 -7.28 -26.90 -3.85
C ARG A 230 -8.42 -27.61 -3.13
N LYS A 231 -8.24 -28.13 -1.91
CA LYS A 231 -9.31 -28.71 -1.09
C LYS A 231 -9.38 -27.98 0.25
N THR A 232 -10.58 -27.69 0.72
CA THR A 232 -10.79 -27.06 2.02
C THR A 232 -11.04 -28.12 3.09
N GLY A 233 -10.54 -27.88 4.31
CA GLY A 233 -10.79 -28.70 5.50
C GLY A 233 -9.95 -29.97 5.70
N PHE A 234 -9.68 -30.30 6.97
CA PHE A 234 -9.58 -31.70 7.40
C PHE A 234 -10.99 -32.31 7.25
N PHE A 235 -11.10 -33.57 6.83
CA PHE A 235 -12.36 -34.30 6.57
C PHE A 235 -13.10 -34.04 5.24
N GLY A 236 -12.50 -33.33 4.27
CA GLY A 236 -13.01 -33.31 2.89
C GLY A 236 -14.26 -32.45 2.64
N LYS A 237 -14.51 -31.43 3.47
CA LYS A 237 -15.57 -30.43 3.25
C LYS A 237 -15.02 -29.21 2.52
N GLY A 238 -15.46 -28.99 1.28
CA GLY A 238 -15.11 -27.84 0.44
C GLY A 238 -14.39 -28.25 -0.84
N GLU A 239 -14.67 -27.53 -1.92
CA GLU A 239 -14.26 -27.89 -3.27
C GLU A 239 -12.92 -27.27 -3.65
N ASN A 240 -12.75 -25.97 -3.36
CA ASN A 240 -11.59 -25.16 -3.74
C ASN A 240 -11.66 -23.79 -3.03
N GLN A 241 -10.63 -23.46 -2.25
CA GLN A 241 -10.61 -22.20 -1.47
C GLN A 241 -10.74 -20.94 -2.33
N ILE A 242 -10.20 -20.93 -3.54
CA ILE A 242 -10.31 -19.81 -4.47
C ILE A 242 -11.78 -19.65 -4.89
N LYS A 243 -12.45 -20.75 -5.27
CA LYS A 243 -13.88 -20.72 -5.65
C LYS A 243 -14.76 -20.26 -4.50
N GLU A 244 -14.49 -20.77 -3.29
CA GLU A 244 -15.23 -20.42 -2.08
C GLU A 244 -15.11 -18.92 -1.75
N ILE A 245 -13.90 -18.37 -1.84
CA ILE A 245 -13.65 -16.93 -1.66
C ILE A 245 -14.36 -16.10 -2.75
N ILE A 246 -14.24 -16.49 -4.03
CA ILE A 246 -14.92 -15.78 -5.13
C ILE A 246 -16.44 -15.85 -4.94
N ASN A 247 -16.99 -16.98 -4.48
CA ASN A 247 -18.41 -17.10 -4.18
C ASN A 247 -18.82 -16.21 -2.98
N ALA A 248 -18.00 -16.13 -1.94
CA ALA A 248 -18.31 -15.36 -0.74
C ALA A 248 -18.28 -13.84 -0.95
N ALA A 249 -17.48 -13.32 -1.90
CA ALA A 249 -17.27 -11.88 -2.06
C ALA A 249 -17.82 -11.28 -3.36
N LYS A 250 -18.35 -10.05 -3.33
CA LYS A 250 -18.62 -9.28 -4.56
C LYS A 250 -17.32 -8.97 -5.30
N ILE A 251 -16.30 -8.51 -4.56
CA ILE A 251 -14.97 -8.20 -5.08
C ILE A 251 -13.91 -8.99 -4.31
N SER A 252 -13.08 -9.74 -5.03
CA SER A 252 -11.96 -10.50 -4.46
C SER A 252 -10.64 -10.07 -5.10
N VAL A 253 -9.63 -9.84 -4.27
CA VAL A 253 -8.29 -9.42 -4.70
C VAL A 253 -7.28 -10.42 -4.20
N PHE A 254 -6.60 -11.11 -5.11
CA PHE A 254 -5.62 -12.14 -4.81
C PHE A 254 -4.22 -11.62 -5.05
N PHE A 255 -3.41 -11.55 -4.00
CA PHE A 255 -2.00 -11.19 -4.08
C PHE A 255 -1.16 -12.47 -4.19
N ILE A 256 -0.43 -12.63 -5.29
CA ILE A 256 0.38 -13.82 -5.56
C ILE A 256 1.87 -13.47 -5.66
N ASP A 257 2.69 -14.46 -5.31
CA ASP A 257 4.13 -14.43 -5.49
C ASP A 257 4.51 -15.68 -6.27
N GLU A 258 4.70 -15.53 -7.58
CA GLU A 258 4.92 -16.68 -8.48
C GLU A 258 6.25 -17.40 -8.21
N ASN A 259 7.23 -16.68 -7.65
CA ASN A 259 8.57 -17.22 -7.38
C ASN A 259 8.65 -17.92 -6.02
N GLN A 260 7.66 -17.75 -5.16
CA GLN A 260 7.63 -18.39 -3.86
C GLN A 260 7.13 -19.83 -3.97
N ARG A 261 8.08 -20.78 -3.93
CA ARG A 261 7.76 -22.21 -3.88
C ARG A 261 7.00 -22.54 -2.59
N VAL A 262 5.79 -23.05 -2.73
CA VAL A 262 5.03 -23.62 -1.61
C VAL A 262 5.68 -24.95 -1.24
N THR A 263 6.41 -24.99 -0.11
CA THR A 263 6.91 -26.25 0.43
C THR A 263 5.77 -26.96 1.18
N THR A 264 5.72 -28.29 1.09
CA THR A 264 4.65 -29.14 1.64
C THR A 264 4.60 -29.21 3.18
N LYS A 265 5.35 -28.36 3.90
CA LYS A 265 5.45 -28.36 5.36
C LYS A 265 4.72 -27.22 6.09
N ASP A 266 4.00 -26.35 5.36
CA ASP A 266 3.18 -25.25 5.94
C ASP A 266 1.65 -25.45 5.80
#